data_AF-A0A3D0SMR8-F1
#
_entry.id   AF-A0A3D0SMR8-F1
#
_cell.length_a   1.000
_cell.length_b   1.000
_cell.length_c   1.000
_cell.angle_alpha   90.00
_cell.angle_beta   90.00
_cell.angle_gamma   90.00
#
_symmetry.space_group_name_H-M   'P 1'
#
loop_
_entity.id
_entity.type
_entity.pdbx_description
1 polymer ?
#
loop_
_entity_poly.entity_id
_entity_poly.type
_entity_poly.pdbx_seq_one_letter_code
_entity_poly.pdbx_strand_id
1 'polypeptide(L)'
;MFTRIVHHLEEGFIALLLALMVTISFIQVINRYVLGTGFTWALELVTYLFAWLVLFGVSYGIKTGAHIGIDVLVRQFPHNLRRAIGVLGVLACCAHCIIMLGGSAAYVYKLY
;
A
#
# COMPACT_ATOMS: atom_id res chain seq x y z
N MET A 1 -12.83 24.08 7.68
CA MET A 1 -13.77 23.71 6.58
C MET A 1 -13.02 23.05 5.42
N PHE A 2 -12.00 23.70 4.86
CA PHE A 2 -11.17 23.15 3.77
C PHE A 2 -10.59 21.76 4.04
N THR A 3 -10.01 21.53 5.23
CA THR A 3 -9.45 20.23 5.63
C THR A 3 -10.47 19.09 5.57
N ARG A 4 -11.72 19.33 6.00
CA ARG A 4 -12.78 18.33 6.03
C ARG A 4 -13.21 17.89 4.62
N ILE A 5 -13.22 18.82 3.67
CA ILE A 5 -13.51 18.55 2.27
C ILE A 5 -12.41 17.68 1.66
N VAL A 6 -11.14 18.04 1.89
CA VAL A 6 -9.99 17.27 1.41
C VAL A 6 -10.03 15.84 1.94
N HIS A 7 -10.38 15.64 3.21
CA HIS A 7 -10.55 14.31 3.80
C HIS A 7 -11.61 13.46 3.10
N HIS A 8 -12.80 14.01 2.85
CA HIS A 8 -13.87 13.26 2.19
C HIS A 8 -13.53 12.94 0.74
N LEU A 9 -12.80 13.83 0.07
CA LEU A 9 -12.29 13.57 -1.28
C LEU A 9 -11.23 12.47 -1.29
N GLU A 10 -10.29 12.48 -0.33
CA GLU A 10 -9.25 11.45 -0.17
C GLU A 10 -9.89 10.07 0.08
N GLU A 11 -10.84 9.98 1.01
CA GLU A 11 -11.60 8.76 1.29
C GLU A 11 -12.40 8.28 0.07
N GLY A 12 -13.12 9.20 -0.58
CA GLY A 12 -13.89 8.88 -1.79
C GLY A 12 -13.01 8.40 -2.94
N PHE A 13 -11.82 8.97 -3.10
CA PHE A 13 -10.86 8.57 -4.12
C PHE A 13 -10.29 7.17 -3.86
N ILE A 14 -9.90 6.88 -2.61
CA ILE A 14 -9.43 5.54 -2.22
C ILE A 14 -10.54 4.49 -2.42
N ALA A 15 -11.77 4.81 -2.02
CA ALA A 15 -12.92 3.92 -2.21
C ALA A 15 -13.21 3.67 -3.70
N LEU A 16 -13.12 4.71 -4.54
CA LEU A 16 -13.28 4.61 -5.99
C LEU A 16 -12.22 3.70 -6.62
N LEU A 17 -10.94 3.89 -6.27
CA LEU A 17 -9.85 3.05 -6.77
C LEU A 17 -10.07 1.58 -6.42
N LEU A 18 -10.45 1.30 -5.17
CA LEU A 18 -10.74 -0.06 -4.72
C LEU A 18 -11.93 -0.66 -5.47
N ALA A 19 -13.03 0.09 -5.62
CA ALA A 19 -14.22 -0.36 -6.33
C ALA A 19 -13.93 -0.67 -7.81
N LEU A 20 -13.13 0.17 -8.48
CA LEU A 20 -12.71 -0.07 -9.85
C LEU A 20 -11.87 -1.33 -9.96
N MET A 21 -10.87 -1.52 -9.10
CA MET A 21 -10.04 -2.72 -9.08
C MET A 21 -10.88 -3.98 -8.91
N VAL A 22 -11.77 -4.01 -7.90
CA VAL A 22 -12.65 -5.16 -7.64
C VAL A 22 -13.53 -5.46 -8.85
N THR A 23 -14.13 -4.43 -9.45
CA THR A 23 -15.02 -4.59 -10.61
C THR A 23 -14.27 -5.14 -11.82
N ILE A 24 -13.09 -4.59 -12.12
CA ILE A 24 -12.26 -5.03 -13.25
C ILE A 24 -11.81 -6.47 -13.04
N SER A 25 -11.28 -6.81 -11.85
CA SER A 25 -10.84 -8.17 -11.54
C SER A 25 -11.99 -9.17 -11.59
N PHE A 26 -13.18 -8.78 -11.11
CA PHE A 26 -14.36 -9.64 -11.16
C PHE A 26 -14.80 -9.92 -12.61
N ILE A 27 -14.90 -8.88 -13.45
CA ILE A 27 -15.22 -9.04 -14.87
C ILE A 27 -14.15 -9.89 -15.57
N GLN A 28 -12.88 -9.71 -15.23
CA GLN A 28 -11.78 -10.47 -15.83
C GLN A 28 -11.88 -11.96 -15.49
N VAL A 29 -12.25 -12.31 -14.26
CA VAL A 29 -12.52 -13.71 -13.85
C VAL A 29 -13.70 -14.28 -14.65
N ILE A 30 -14.82 -13.56 -14.74
CA ILE A 30 -15.99 -14.02 -15.52
C ILE A 30 -15.60 -14.25 -16.98
N ASN A 31 -14.96 -13.28 -17.63
CA ASN A 31 -14.59 -13.42 -19.03
C ASN A 31 -13.67 -14.63 -19.24
N ARG A 32 -12.71 -14.83 -18.34
CA ARG A 32 -11.73 -15.91 -18.47
C ARG A 32 -12.34 -17.30 -18.30
N TYR A 33 -13.24 -17.47 -17.33
CA TYR A 33 -13.79 -18.79 -17.01
C TYR A 33 -15.12 -19.09 -17.69
N VAL A 34 -15.92 -18.08 -18.03
CA VAL A 34 -17.25 -18.26 -18.66
C VAL A 34 -17.19 -18.06 -20.17
N LEU A 35 -16.52 -16.99 -20.63
CA LEU A 35 -16.45 -16.64 -22.06
C LEU A 35 -15.21 -17.21 -22.75
N GLY A 36 -14.25 -17.76 -22.00
CA GLY A 36 -12.97 -18.26 -22.52
C GLY A 36 -12.08 -17.17 -23.14
N THR A 37 -12.40 -15.89 -22.92
CA THR A 37 -11.67 -14.73 -23.45
C THR A 37 -11.13 -13.89 -22.30
N GLY A 38 -10.05 -13.13 -22.51
CA GLY A 38 -9.45 -12.33 -21.44
C GLY A 38 -8.95 -11.00 -21.95
N PHE A 39 -9.12 -9.96 -21.14
CA PHE A 39 -8.48 -8.67 -21.37
C PHE A 39 -7.00 -8.78 -21.01
N THR A 40 -6.12 -8.64 -22.01
CA THR A 40 -4.67 -8.68 -21.81
C THR A 40 -4.15 -7.50 -20.98
N TRP A 41 -4.84 -6.35 -21.05
CA TRP A 41 -4.47 -5.12 -20.35
C TRP A 41 -5.05 -5.02 -18.93
N ALA A 42 -6.02 -5.86 -18.55
CA ALA A 42 -6.71 -5.72 -17.27
C ALA A 42 -5.76 -5.90 -16.06
N LEU A 43 -4.77 -6.80 -16.19
CA LEU A 43 -3.75 -6.99 -15.15
C LEU A 43 -2.90 -5.73 -14.95
N GLU A 44 -2.43 -5.13 -16.04
CA GLU A 44 -1.63 -3.91 -16.00
C GLU A 44 -2.44 -2.76 -15.38
N LEU A 45 -3.70 -2.59 -15.80
CA LEU A 45 -4.57 -1.54 -15.26
C LEU A 45 -4.80 -1.71 -13.74
N VAL A 46 -5.12 -2.93 -13.29
CA VAL A 46 -5.31 -3.20 -11.85
C VAL A 46 -4.01 -2.96 -11.06
N THR A 47 -2.86 -3.28 -11.64
CA THR A 47 -1.54 -3.02 -11.03
C THR A 47 -1.28 -1.52 -10.87
N TYR A 48 -1.60 -0.70 -11.88
CA TYR A 48 -1.47 0.75 -11.79
C TYR A 48 -2.48 1.36 -10.79
N LEU A 49 -3.72 0.90 -10.77
CA LEU A 49 -4.72 1.33 -9.78
C LEU A 49 -4.27 0.98 -8.36
N PHE A 50 -3.67 -0.20 -8.16
CA PHE A 50 -3.13 -0.61 -6.87
C PHE A 50 -1.99 0.31 -6.41
N ALA A 51 -1.07 0.68 -7.29
CA ALA A 51 0.01 1.61 -6.96
C ALA A 51 -0.52 2.96 -6.45
N TRP A 52 -1.54 3.51 -7.11
CA TRP A 52 -2.24 4.72 -6.65
C TRP A 52 -2.98 4.51 -5.34
N LEU A 53 -3.67 3.38 -5.18
CA LEU A 53 -4.40 3.04 -3.95
C LEU A 53 -3.45 2.98 -2.76
N VAL A 54 -2.28 2.36 -2.90
CA VAL A 54 -1.28 2.26 -1.82
C VAL A 54 -0.72 3.64 -1.48
N LEU A 55 -0.41 4.47 -2.48
CA LEU A 55 0.12 5.83 -2.27
C LEU A 55 -0.80 6.67 -1.37
N PHE A 56 -2.09 6.73 -1.71
CA PHE A 56 -3.08 7.48 -0.94
C PHE A 56 -3.53 6.74 0.33
N GLY A 57 -3.64 5.42 0.27
CA GLY A 57 -4.07 4.57 1.38
C GLY A 57 -3.10 4.63 2.57
N VAL A 58 -1.79 4.65 2.33
CA VAL A 58 -0.80 4.78 3.41
C VAL A 58 -0.86 6.16 4.06
N SER A 59 -0.97 7.24 3.27
CA SER A 59 -1.17 8.61 3.78
C SER A 59 -2.38 8.68 4.71
N TYR A 60 -3.52 8.18 4.25
CA TYR A 60 -4.75 8.17 5.02
C TYR A 60 -4.69 7.25 6.25
N GLY A 61 -4.05 6.08 6.12
CA GLY A 61 -3.89 5.09 7.21
C GLY A 61 -3.01 5.60 8.36
N ILE A 62 -1.96 6.37 8.07
CA ILE A 62 -1.14 7.04 9.09
C ILE A 62 -1.96 8.12 9.79
N LYS A 63 -2.72 8.91 9.04
CA LYS A 63 -3.55 10.01 9.56
C LYS A 63 -4.65 9.56 10.50
N THR A 64 -5.27 8.41 10.21
CA THR A 64 -6.33 7.82 11.03
C THR A 64 -5.79 7.00 12.21
N GLY A 65 -4.47 6.82 12.31
CA GLY A 65 -3.86 5.95 13.32
C GLY A 65 -4.19 4.47 13.14
N ALA A 66 -4.66 4.08 11.94
CA ALA A 66 -5.01 2.71 11.60
C ALA A 66 -3.77 1.85 11.30
N HIS A 67 -2.58 2.45 11.20
CA HIS A 67 -1.32 1.72 11.18
C HIS A 67 -1.10 1.09 12.56
N ILE A 68 -1.62 -0.12 12.76
CA ILE A 68 -1.56 -0.86 14.02
C ILE A 68 -0.09 -1.13 14.35
N GLY A 69 0.52 -0.21 15.10
CA GLY A 69 1.79 -0.43 15.74
C GLY A 69 1.59 -1.37 16.90
N ILE A 70 2.61 -2.20 17.17
CA ILE A 70 2.75 -2.97 18.43
C ILE A 70 3.08 -1.99 19.60
N ASP A 71 2.59 -0.75 19.52
CA ASP A 71 2.81 0.33 20.48
C ASP A 71 2.38 -0.09 21.89
N VAL A 72 1.31 -0.87 22.01
CA VAL A 72 0.81 -1.35 23.31
C VAL A 72 1.85 -2.23 24.01
N LEU A 73 2.48 -3.17 23.29
CA LEU A 73 3.49 -4.06 23.86
C LEU A 73 4.78 -3.28 24.17
N VAL A 74 5.19 -2.38 23.28
CA VAL A 74 6.41 -1.57 23.43
C VAL A 74 6.30 -0.62 24.62
N ARG A 75 5.10 -0.14 24.96
CA ARG A 75 4.83 0.72 26.12
C ARG A 75 4.91 0.00 27.47
N GLN A 76 4.85 -1.34 27.50
CA GLN A 76 4.98 -2.11 28.75
C GLN A 76 6.43 -2.31 29.20
N PHE A 77 7.42 -2.03 28.34
CA PHE A 77 8.84 -2.20 28.66
C PHE A 77 9.47 -0.99 29.37
N PRO A 78 10.55 -1.19 30.14
CA PRO A 78 11.31 -0.11 30.76
C PRO A 78 11.96 0.81 29.71
N HIS A 79 12.20 2.07 30.09
CA HIS A 79 12.65 3.15 29.19
C HIS A 79 13.81 2.77 28.26
N ASN A 80 14.81 2.06 28.77
CA ASN A 80 16.01 1.69 28.01
C ASN A 80 15.71 0.64 26.94
N LEU A 81 14.86 -0.34 27.25
CA LEU A 81 14.46 -1.39 26.31
C LEU A 81 13.52 -0.82 25.24
N ARG A 82 12.61 0.08 25.62
CA ARG A 82 11.76 0.82 24.67
C ARG A 82 12.59 1.59 23.64
N ARG A 83 13.66 2.27 24.08
CA ARG A 83 14.56 3.01 23.19
C ARG A 83 15.32 2.06 22.26
N ALA A 84 15.83 0.94 22.76
CA ALA A 84 16.51 -0.05 21.94
C ALA A 84 15.58 -0.65 20.86
N ILE A 85 14.36 -1.04 21.22
CA ILE A 85 13.36 -1.57 20.27
C ILE A 85 13.00 -0.52 19.23
N GLY A 86 12.83 0.75 19.63
CA GLY A 86 12.57 1.85 18.69
C GLY A 86 13.69 2.05 17.67
N VAL A 87 14.95 2.04 18.13
CA VAL A 87 16.12 2.14 17.23
C VAL A 87 16.20 0.93 16.30
N LEU A 88 15.98 -0.28 16.80
CA LEU A 88 15.92 -1.50 15.97
C LEU A 88 14.83 -1.42 14.91
N GLY A 89 13.64 -0.90 15.26
CA GLY A 89 12.55 -0.68 14.32
C GLY A 89 12.94 0.28 13.19
N VAL A 90 13.58 1.41 13.52
CA VAL A 90 14.07 2.37 12.53
C VAL A 90 15.14 1.72 11.64
N LEU A 91 16.08 0.97 12.20
CA LEU A 91 17.11 0.26 11.44
C LEU A 91 16.49 -0.77 10.49
N ALA A 92 15.47 -1.52 10.93
CA ALA A 92 14.74 -2.46 10.09
C ALA A 92 14.02 -1.76 8.93
N CYS A 93 13.38 -0.61 9.18
CA CYS A 93 12.80 0.22 8.13
C CYS A 93 13.86 0.70 7.12
N CYS A 94 14.99 1.23 7.60
CA CYS A 94 16.09 1.64 6.73
C CYS A 94 16.63 0.46 5.89
N ALA A 95 16.82 -0.70 6.50
CA ALA A 95 17.26 -1.90 5.80
C ALA A 95 16.27 -2.32 4.71
N HIS A 96 14.97 -2.31 5.01
CA HIS A 96 13.93 -2.60 4.03
C HIS A 96 13.94 -1.61 2.85
N CYS A 97 14.07 -0.31 3.12
CA CYS A 97 14.18 0.71 2.07
C CYS A 97 15.40 0.47 1.18
N ILE A 98 16.56 0.10 1.74
CA ILE A 98 17.78 -0.23 0.98
C ILE A 98 17.56 -1.46 0.10
N ILE A 99 16.93 -2.51 0.64
CA ILE A 99 16.63 -3.74 -0.12
C ILE A 99 15.68 -3.42 -1.29
N MET A 100 14.63 -2.63 -1.06
CA MET A 100 13.71 -2.21 -2.11
C MET A 100 14.39 -1.36 -3.18
N LEU A 101 15.25 -0.41 -2.79
CA LEU A 101 16.02 0.41 -3.74
C LEU A 101 16.95 -0.46 -4.61
N GLY A 102 17.68 -1.39 -3.99
CA GLY A 102 18.55 -2.32 -4.71
C GLY A 102 17.78 -3.23 -5.66
N GLY A 103 16.65 -3.78 -5.21
CA GLY A 103 15.77 -4.62 -6.03
C GLY A 103 15.16 -3.86 -7.21
N SER A 104 14.70 -2.63 -6.99
CA SER A 104 14.18 -1.75 -8.04
C SER A 104 15.26 -1.41 -9.08
N ALA A 105 16.48 -1.08 -8.64
CA ALA A 105 17.58 -0.79 -9.55
C ALA A 105 17.96 -2.02 -10.39
N ALA A 106 18.11 -3.19 -9.75
CA ALA A 106 18.42 -4.44 -10.43
C ALA A 106 17.35 -4.84 -11.45
N TYR A 107 16.07 -4.59 -11.15
CA TYR A 107 14.97 -4.82 -12.09
C TYR A 107 15.10 -3.95 -13.35
N VAL A 108 15.39 -2.66 -13.18
CA VAL A 108 15.58 -1.73 -14.31
C VAL A 108 16.79 -2.13 -15.16
N TYR A 109 17.92 -2.45 -14.54
CA TYR A 109 19.13 -2.89 -15.26
C TYR A 109 18.94 -4.19 -16.05
N LYS A 110 17.99 -5.04 -15.67
CA LYS A 110 17.72 -6.30 -16.37
C LYS A 110 16.74 -6.13 -17.54
N LEU A 111 16.03 -4.99 -17.58
CA LEU A 111 15.05 -4.66 -18.62
C LEU A 111 15.69 -4.00 -19.86
N TYR A 112 16.88 -3.41 -19.69
CA TYR A 112 17.72 -2.82 -20.75
C TYR A 112 18.90 -3.73 -21.05
#